data_AF-A0A7C7QE59-F1
#
_entry.id   AF-A0A7C7QE59-F1
#
_cell.length_a   1.000
_cell.length_b   1.000
_cell.length_c   1.000
_cell.angle_alpha   90.00
_cell.angle_beta   90.00
_cell.angle_gamma   90.00
#
_symmetry.space_group_name_H-M   'P 1'
#
loop_
_entity.id
_entity.type
_entity.pdbx_description
1 polymer ?
#
loop_
_entity_poly.entity_id
_entity_poly.type
_entity_poly.pdbx_seq_one_letter_code
_entity_poly.pdbx_strand_id
1 'polypeptide(L)'
;MMKHQTNLALVAMLLLAGSLPLTSPAFADDHDEVRKLMQQGDILSLETILDKAQARHAGRVVETKLEEKHGKLIYEVEILDDKGQVWEMKFDARTGTLLKEEQED
;
A
#
# COMPACT_ATOMS: atom_id res chain seq x y z
N MET A 1 -23.24 -18.37 -2.21
CA MET A 1 -22.67 -18.00 -3.53
C MET A 1 -21.51 -17.03 -3.29
N MET A 2 -20.39 -17.52 -2.75
CA MET A 2 -19.24 -16.70 -2.37
C MET A 2 -18.15 -16.93 -3.40
N LYS A 3 -17.87 -15.90 -4.21
CA LYS A 3 -16.75 -15.91 -5.15
C LYS A 3 -15.50 -15.64 -4.32
N HIS A 4 -14.77 -16.69 -3.96
CA HIS A 4 -13.38 -16.57 -3.52
C HIS A 4 -12.59 -15.96 -4.68
N GLN A 5 -12.32 -14.66 -4.61
CA GLN A 5 -11.31 -14.06 -5.46
C GLN A 5 -9.97 -14.36 -4.78
N THR A 6 -9.30 -15.36 -5.31
CA THR A 6 -7.90 -15.64 -5.00
C THR A 6 -7.08 -14.44 -5.47
N ASN A 7 -6.82 -13.49 -4.58
CA ASN A 7 -5.86 -12.44 -4.84
C ASN A 7 -4.47 -13.06 -4.71
N LEU A 8 -3.83 -13.19 -5.86
CA LEU A 8 -2.44 -13.57 -6.00
C LEU A 8 -1.61 -12.48 -5.30
N ALA A 9 -1.23 -12.70 -4.04
CA ALA A 9 -0.38 -11.79 -3.30
C ALA A 9 0.98 -11.72 -4.00
N LEU A 10 1.18 -10.67 -4.79
CA LEU A 10 2.47 -10.34 -5.36
C LEU A 10 3.30 -9.69 -4.25
N VAL A 11 3.98 -10.52 -3.45
CA VAL A 11 4.93 -10.07 -2.45
C VAL A 11 6.16 -9.53 -3.20
N ALA A 12 6.19 -8.22 -3.46
CA ALA A 12 7.36 -7.55 -3.99
C ALA A 12 8.37 -7.30 -2.86
N MET A 13 9.05 -8.36 -2.43
CA MET A 13 10.18 -8.26 -1.49
C MET A 13 11.43 -7.81 -2.28
N LEU A 14 11.74 -6.52 -2.26
CA LEU A 14 12.99 -6.02 -2.85
C LEU A 14 14.18 -6.42 -1.96
N LEU A 15 14.76 -7.59 -2.24
CA LEU A 15 16.07 -8.00 -1.72
C LEU A 15 17.17 -7.53 -2.69
N LEU A 16 17.99 -6.60 -2.21
CA LEU A 16 19.11 -6.02 -2.92
C LEU A 16 20.33 -6.97 -2.87
N ALA A 17 20.65 -7.66 -3.97
CA ALA A 17 21.95 -8.32 -4.14
C ALA A 17 22.34 -8.52 -5.63
N GLY A 18 23.27 -7.70 -6.13
CA GLY A 18 24.42 -8.15 -6.95
C GLY A 18 24.24 -8.69 -8.37
N SER A 19 24.33 -7.77 -9.35
CA SER A 19 25.07 -7.84 -10.65
C SER A 19 24.78 -8.93 -11.71
N LEU A 20 24.15 -8.53 -12.83
CA LEU A 20 24.63 -8.59 -14.24
C LEU A 20 23.57 -7.97 -15.18
N PRO A 21 23.93 -7.24 -16.26
CA PRO A 21 22.99 -6.44 -17.03
C PRO A 21 22.34 -7.28 -18.14
N LEU A 22 21.05 -7.53 -18.03
CA LEU A 22 20.20 -7.98 -19.14
C LEU A 22 19.18 -6.88 -19.42
N THR A 23 19.30 -6.31 -20.61
CA THR A 23 18.44 -5.25 -21.10
C THR A 23 16.99 -5.76 -21.12
N SER A 24 16.11 -5.08 -20.40
CA SER A 24 14.66 -5.19 -20.52
C SER A 24 14.09 -3.84 -20.08
N PRO A 25 13.62 -2.99 -20.99
CA PRO A 25 13.00 -1.72 -20.61
C PRO A 25 11.54 -2.00 -20.25
N ALA A 26 11.30 -2.40 -19.01
CA ALA A 26 9.99 -2.38 -18.37
C ALA A 26 10.23 -2.51 -16.87
N PHE A 27 9.55 -1.72 -16.04
CA PHE A 27 9.63 -1.72 -14.57
C PHE A 27 10.74 -0.88 -13.89
N ALA A 28 11.23 0.18 -14.52
CA ALA A 28 12.07 1.17 -13.83
C ALA A 28 11.39 2.55 -13.63
N ASP A 29 10.19 2.78 -14.19
CA ASP A 29 9.59 4.12 -14.28
C ASP A 29 8.56 4.43 -13.17
N ASP A 30 7.89 3.41 -12.59
CA ASP A 30 6.77 3.64 -11.65
C ASP A 30 7.18 4.34 -10.34
N HIS A 31 8.40 4.09 -9.85
CA HIS A 31 8.84 4.67 -8.58
C HIS A 31 9.14 6.18 -8.68
N ASP A 32 9.55 6.66 -9.85
CA ASP A 32 9.85 8.08 -10.06
C ASP A 32 8.58 8.90 -10.25
N GLU A 33 7.52 8.30 -10.81
CA GLU A 33 6.21 8.92 -10.95
C GLU A 33 5.50 9.10 -9.60
N VAL A 34 5.50 8.06 -8.74
CA VAL A 34 4.99 8.18 -7.37
C VAL A 34 5.71 9.28 -6.59
N ARG A 35 7.04 9.37 -6.70
CA ARG A 35 7.81 10.44 -6.04
C ARG A 35 7.45 11.83 -6.56
N LYS A 36 7.21 11.99 -7.86
CA LYS A 36 6.76 13.26 -8.44
C LYS A 36 5.38 13.67 -7.92
N LEU A 37 4.42 12.74 -7.86
CA LEU A 37 3.08 12.99 -7.33
C LEU A 37 3.12 13.40 -5.85
N MET A 38 3.99 12.77 -5.04
CA MET A 38 4.24 13.24 -3.67
C MET A 38 4.86 14.65 -3.62
N GLN A 39 5.86 14.92 -4.46
CA GLN A 39 6.56 16.22 -4.49
C GLN A 39 5.70 17.36 -5.01
N GLN A 40 4.69 17.06 -5.83
CA GLN A 40 3.72 18.02 -6.34
C GLN A 40 2.58 18.32 -5.35
N GLY A 41 2.55 17.63 -4.19
CA GLY A 41 1.49 17.77 -3.19
C GLY A 41 0.17 17.10 -3.63
N ASP A 42 0.24 16.19 -4.60
CA ASP A 42 -0.95 15.53 -5.15
C ASP A 42 -1.50 14.45 -4.22
N ILE A 43 -0.67 13.90 -3.32
CA ILE A 43 -1.06 12.92 -2.31
C ILE A 43 -0.50 13.25 -0.92
N LEU A 44 -1.18 12.78 0.12
CA LEU A 44 -0.73 12.85 1.51
C LEU A 44 0.53 12.01 1.71
N SER A 45 1.35 12.39 2.70
CA SER A 45 2.49 11.57 3.09
C SER A 45 2.03 10.23 3.67
N LEU A 46 2.86 9.19 3.49
CA LEU A 46 2.61 7.89 4.11
C LEU A 46 2.47 8.02 5.63
N GLU A 47 3.28 8.85 6.29
CA GLU A 47 3.18 9.14 7.73
C GLU A 47 1.78 9.62 8.13
N THR A 48 1.20 10.56 7.38
CA THR A 48 -0.16 11.07 7.64
C THR A 48 -1.22 9.96 7.54
N ILE A 49 -1.03 9.02 6.61
CA ILE A 49 -1.93 7.89 6.41
C ILE A 49 -1.75 6.85 7.53
N LEU A 50 -0.50 6.60 7.95
CA LEU A 50 -0.20 5.71 9.06
C LEU A 50 -0.79 6.22 10.38
N ASP A 51 -0.72 7.52 10.65
CA ASP A 51 -1.37 8.12 11.82
C ASP A 51 -2.88 7.88 11.81
N LYS A 52 -3.52 8.06 10.64
CA LYS A 52 -4.96 7.81 10.46
C LYS A 52 -5.32 6.33 10.61
N ALA A 53 -4.46 5.43 10.15
CA ALA A 53 -4.65 3.99 10.26
C ALA A 53 -4.50 3.53 11.71
N GLN A 54 -3.43 3.95 12.38
CA GLN A 54 -3.14 3.61 13.77
C GLN A 54 -4.14 4.21 14.76
N ALA A 55 -4.76 5.34 14.42
CA ALA A 55 -5.87 5.89 15.19
C ALA A 55 -7.15 5.03 15.15
N ARG A 56 -7.29 4.15 14.15
CA ARG A 56 -8.40 3.18 14.09
C ARG A 56 -8.04 1.86 14.76
N HIS A 57 -6.89 1.30 14.39
CA HIS A 57 -6.39 0.06 14.96
C HIS A 57 -5.00 0.29 15.53
N ALA A 58 -4.89 0.22 16.86
CA ALA A 58 -3.59 0.24 17.50
C ALA A 58 -2.87 -1.08 17.20
N GLY A 59 -1.59 -1.00 16.83
CA GLY A 59 -0.83 -2.20 16.53
C GLY A 59 0.42 -1.91 15.72
N ARG A 60 1.05 -3.00 15.28
CA ARG A 60 2.23 -2.96 14.44
C ARG A 60 1.78 -2.91 12.98
N VAL A 61 2.20 -1.89 12.25
CA VAL A 61 2.06 -1.86 10.79
C VAL A 61 2.88 -3.02 10.21
N VAL A 62 2.22 -3.90 9.46
CA VAL A 62 2.85 -5.06 8.84
C VAL A 62 3.08 -4.87 7.35
N GLU A 63 2.21 -4.11 6.69
CA GLU A 63 2.36 -3.77 5.29
C GLU A 63 1.84 -2.36 4.98
N THR A 64 2.49 -1.72 4.01
CA THR A 64 2.03 -0.49 3.37
C THR A 64 2.25 -0.60 1.87
N LYS A 65 1.20 -0.37 1.08
CA LYS A 65 1.29 -0.29 -0.38
C LYS A 65 0.66 1.00 -0.88
N LEU A 66 1.13 1.49 -2.02
CA LEU A 66 0.46 2.54 -2.80
C LEU A 66 0.11 1.93 -4.16
N GLU A 67 -1.17 1.91 -4.50
CA GLU A 67 -1.68 1.32 -5.73
C GLU A 67 -2.49 2.34 -6.53
N GLU A 68 -2.50 2.22 -7.85
CA GLU A 68 -3.44 2.93 -8.71
C GLU A 68 -4.60 2.01 -9.11
N LYS A 69 -5.83 2.40 -8.78
CA LYS A 69 -7.06 1.70 -9.20
C LYS A 69 -8.00 2.68 -9.88
N HIS A 70 -8.30 2.42 -11.16
CA HIS A 70 -9.20 3.25 -11.97
C HIS A 70 -8.80 4.75 -11.99
N GLY A 71 -7.50 5.06 -12.11
CA GLY A 71 -7.00 6.43 -12.10
C GLY A 71 -6.97 7.10 -10.71
N LYS A 72 -7.18 6.33 -9.63
CA LYS A 72 -7.09 6.83 -8.26
C LYS A 72 -5.94 6.14 -7.53
N LEU A 73 -5.11 6.95 -6.88
CA LEU A 73 -4.10 6.46 -5.96
C LEU A 73 -4.73 6.11 -4.62
N ILE A 74 -4.39 4.92 -4.12
CA ILE A 74 -4.94 4.33 -2.90
C ILE A 74 -3.78 3.80 -2.07
N TYR A 75 -3.70 4.26 -0.82
CA TYR A 75 -2.86 3.61 0.17
C TYR A 75 -3.58 2.42 0.76
N GLU A 76 -2.88 1.31 0.88
CA GLU A 76 -3.29 0.13 1.64
C GLU A 76 -2.38 0.01 2.85
N VAL A 77 -2.96 -0.14 4.03
CA VAL A 77 -2.25 -0.30 5.30
C VAL A 77 -2.80 -1.50 6.02
N GLU A 78 -1.91 -2.41 6.41
CA GLU A 78 -2.26 -3.53 7.26
C GLU A 78 -1.66 -3.36 8.65
N ILE A 79 -2.48 -3.56 9.69
CA ILE A 79 -2.08 -3.48 11.09
C ILE A 79 -2.36 -4.80 11.79
N LEU A 80 -1.32 -5.37 12.41
CA LEU A 80 -1.46 -6.47 13.36
C LEU A 80 -1.72 -5.90 14.76
N ASP A 81 -2.90 -6.18 15.31
CA ASP A 81 -3.30 -5.77 16.65
C ASP A 81 -2.70 -6.67 17.75
N ASP A 82 -2.93 -6.32 19.02
CA ASP A 82 -2.43 -7.06 20.18
C ASP A 82 -3.09 -8.43 20.40
N LYS A 83 -4.21 -8.69 19.70
CA LYS A 83 -4.92 -9.97 19.69
C LYS A 83 -4.48 -10.87 18.54
N GLY A 84 -3.58 -10.40 17.69
CA GLY A 84 -3.09 -11.14 16.53
C GLY A 84 -4.02 -11.07 15.32
N GLN A 85 -4.98 -10.14 15.28
CA GLN A 85 -5.82 -9.89 14.12
C GLN A 85 -5.14 -8.92 13.17
N VAL A 86 -5.27 -9.15 11.87
CA VAL A 86 -4.78 -8.25 10.83
C VAL A 86 -5.96 -7.42 10.32
N TRP A 87 -5.78 -6.10 10.30
CA TRP A 87 -6.75 -5.15 9.78
C TRP A 87 -6.23 -4.51 8.50
N GLU A 88 -6.88 -4.78 7.37
CA GLU A 88 -6.61 -4.13 6.09
C GLU A 88 -7.46 -2.86 5.98
N MET A 89 -6.80 -1.73 5.72
CA MET A 89 -7.46 -0.44 5.49
C MET A 89 -6.97 0.18 4.18
N LYS A 90 -7.92 0.60 3.34
CA LYS A 90 -7.61 1.35 2.11
C LYS A 90 -8.01 2.81 2.25
N PHE A 91 -7.11 3.71 1.89
CA PHE A 91 -7.28 5.16 1.96
C PHE A 91 -7.10 5.81 0.58
N ASP A 92 -7.96 6.76 0.24
CA ASP A 92 -7.72 7.66 -0.89
C ASP A 92 -6.44 8.47 -0.62
N ALA A 93 -5.44 8.37 -1.49
CA ALA A 93 -4.13 8.94 -1.23
C ALA A 93 -4.13 10.48 -1.23
N ARG A 94 -5.07 11.12 -1.93
CA ARG A 94 -5.16 12.60 -2.01
C ARG A 94 -5.81 13.19 -0.77
N THR A 95 -6.86 12.54 -0.28
CA THR A 95 -7.72 13.08 0.79
C THR A 95 -7.52 12.40 2.14
N GLY A 96 -6.91 11.22 2.18
CA GLY A 96 -6.85 10.37 3.36
C GLY A 96 -8.20 9.82 3.80
N THR A 97 -9.19 9.82 2.90
CA THR A 97 -10.53 9.26 3.16
C THR A 97 -10.43 7.75 3.25
N LEU A 98 -10.98 7.14 4.30
CA LEU A 98 -11.07 5.69 4.41
C LEU A 98 -12.09 5.18 3.37
N LEU A 99 -11.63 4.31 2.48
CA LEU A 99 -12.42 3.69 1.41
C LEU A 99 -12.87 2.28 1.79
N LYS A 100 -12.05 1.56 2.55
CA LYS A 100 -12.30 0.18 2.97
C LYS A 100 -11.63 -0.09 4.30
N GLU A 101 -12.26 -0.91 5.12
CA GLU A 101 -11.73 -1.44 6.37
C GLU A 101 -12.29 -2.86 6.53
N GLU A 102 -11.39 -3.83 6.64
CA GLU A 102 -11.75 -5.24 6.86
C GLU A 102 -10.72 -5.93 7.75
N GLN A 103 -11.18 -6.91 8.51
CA GLN A 103 -10.31 -7.84 9.18
C GLN A 103 -9.92 -8.93 8.19
N GLU A 104 -8.63 -9.22 8.05
CA GLU A 104 -8.15 -10.39 7.31
C GLU A 104 -8.25 -11.65 8.18
N ASP A 105 -8.67 -12.75 7.55
CA ASP A 105 -8.89 -14.06 8.17
C ASP A 105 -7.64 -14.97 8.10
#